data_AF-A0A0G4N0Y9-F1
#
_entry.id   AF-A0A0G4N0Y9-F1
#
_cell.length_a   1.000
_cell.length_b   1.000
_cell.length_c   1.000
_cell.angle_alpha   90.00
_cell.angle_beta   90.00
_cell.angle_gamma   90.00
#
_symmetry.space_group_name_H-M   'P 1'
#
loop_
_entity.id
_entity.type
_entity.pdbx_description
1 polymer ?
#
loop_
_entity_poly.entity_id
_entity_poly.type
_entity_poly.pdbx_seq_one_letter_code
_entity_poly.pdbx_strand_id
1 'polypeptide(L)' 'MANESKPDTNGSQFFFTLDQTDELTNKNTLFGRIMGDTIYNLAKMGEGEVTPGTDRPTYPVKITSVEILVNPFEDM' A
#
# COMPACT_ATOMS: atom_id res chain seq x y z
N MET A 1 -2.88 -4.53 -4.77
CA MET A 1 -2.80 -3.61 -5.92
C MET A 1 -4.11 -2.84 -6.01
N ALA A 2 -4.03 -1.51 -6.13
CA ALA A 2 -5.23 -0.71 -6.43
C ALA A 2 -5.63 -0.93 -7.89
N ASN A 3 -6.93 -0.89 -8.17
CA ASN A 3 -7.48 -1.10 -9.51
C ASN A 3 -8.79 -0.33 -9.68
N GLU A 4 -9.33 -0.31 -10.88
CA GLU A 4 -10.59 0.40 -11.21
C GLU A 4 -11.85 -0.38 -10.80
N SER A 5 -11.74 -1.31 -9.82
CA SER A 5 -12.80 -2.27 -9.48
C SER A 5 -13.24 -3.13 -10.68
N LYS A 6 -12.33 -3.37 -11.62
CA LYS A 6 -12.51 -4.24 -12.80
C LYS A 6 -11.32 -5.19 -12.94
N PRO A 7 -11.52 -6.41 -13.48
CA PRO A 7 -10.43 -7.31 -13.79
C PRO A 7 -9.37 -6.65 -14.68
N ASP A 8 -8.11 -7.02 -14.49
CA ASP A 8 -6.99 -6.65 -15.36
C ASP A 8 -6.74 -5.13 -15.53
N THR A 9 -7.11 -4.34 -14.51
CA THR A 9 -6.88 -2.88 -14.46
C THR A 9 -5.81 -2.45 -13.45
N ASN A 10 -4.91 -3.37 -13.06
CA ASN A 10 -3.79 -3.05 -12.18
C ASN A 10 -2.77 -2.15 -12.89
N GLY A 11 -2.41 -1.02 -12.27
CA GLY A 11 -1.34 -0.12 -12.71
C GLY A 11 -0.17 -0.13 -11.72
N SER A 12 0.39 1.05 -11.44
CA SER A 12 1.44 1.23 -10.43
C SER A 12 0.93 1.57 -9.03
N GLN A 13 -0.36 1.91 -8.90
CA GLN A 13 -0.94 2.29 -7.60
C GLN A 13 -1.10 1.06 -6.70
N PHE A 14 -0.69 1.21 -5.45
CA PHE A 14 -0.84 0.19 -4.41
C PHE A 14 -1.31 0.85 -3.11
N PHE A 15 -1.72 0.02 -2.16
CA PHE A 15 -2.16 0.43 -0.84
C PHE A 15 -1.70 -0.58 0.20
N PHE A 16 -1.70 -0.17 1.46
CA PHE A 16 -1.50 -1.03 2.61
C PHE A 16 -2.82 -1.24 3.34
N THR A 17 -3.04 -2.44 3.87
CA THR A 17 -4.16 -2.74 4.75
C THR A 17 -3.78 -2.36 6.18
N LEU A 18 -4.63 -1.57 6.86
CA LEU A 18 -4.43 -1.22 8.27
C LEU A 18 -5.08 -2.24 9.23
N ASP A 19 -6.00 -3.05 8.72
CA ASP A 19 -6.69 -4.13 9.44
C ASP A 19 -7.12 -5.21 8.44
N GLN A 20 -7.85 -6.23 8.90
CA GLN A 20 -8.48 -7.25 8.06
C GLN A 20 -9.50 -6.64 7.10
N THR A 21 -9.42 -7.00 5.82
CA THR A 21 -10.26 -6.48 4.73
C THR A 21 -10.79 -7.62 3.85
N ASP A 22 -11.70 -8.42 4.38
CA ASP A 22 -12.24 -9.60 3.69
C ASP A 22 -12.95 -9.23 2.38
N GLU A 23 -13.52 -8.03 2.31
CA GLU A 23 -14.20 -7.48 1.15
C GLU A 23 -13.30 -7.25 -0.08
N LEU A 24 -11.97 -7.24 0.11
CA LEU A 24 -10.97 -7.10 -0.96
C LEU A 24 -10.50 -8.46 -1.52
N THR A 25 -10.91 -9.56 -0.88
CA THR A 25 -10.57 -10.92 -1.32
C THR A 25 -11.09 -11.17 -2.73
N ASN A 26 -10.24 -11.74 -3.59
CA ASN A 26 -10.51 -11.97 -5.02
C ASN A 26 -10.79 -10.70 -5.85
N LYS A 27 -10.60 -9.50 -5.29
CA LYS A 27 -10.76 -8.22 -6.01
C LYS A 27 -9.44 -7.51 -6.25
N ASN A 28 -8.53 -7.53 -5.28
CA ASN A 28 -7.24 -6.85 -5.35
C ASN A 28 -6.10 -7.87 -5.23
N THR A 29 -5.12 -7.77 -6.12
CA THR A 29 -3.94 -8.66 -6.07
C THR A 29 -3.09 -8.34 -4.86
N LEU A 30 -2.89 -9.32 -3.97
CA LEU A 30 -1.93 -9.27 -2.87
C LEU A 30 -0.56 -9.78 -3.37
N PHE A 31 0.49 -8.98 -3.23
CA PHE A 31 1.82 -9.28 -3.78
C PHE A 31 2.95 -9.20 -2.75
N GLY A 32 2.64 -8.89 -1.49
CA GLY A 32 3.65 -8.76 -0.44
C GLY A 32 3.02 -8.46 0.92
N ARG A 33 3.85 -8.45 1.96
CA ARG A 33 3.48 -8.07 3.33
C ARG A 33 4.60 -7.26 3.97
N ILE A 34 4.25 -6.41 4.93
CA ILE A 34 5.22 -5.72 5.77
C ILE A 34 5.83 -6.73 6.75
N MET A 35 7.13 -6.63 6.99
CA MET A 35 7.90 -7.59 7.79
C MET A 35 8.44 -6.96 9.08
N GLY A 36 8.41 -7.73 10.16
CA GLY A 36 9.01 -7.37 11.46
C GLY A 36 8.44 -6.09 12.06
N ASP A 37 9.29 -5.34 12.75
CA ASP A 37 8.90 -4.15 13.51
C ASP A 37 8.56 -2.94 12.62
N THR A 38 8.76 -3.04 11.30
CA THR A 38 8.41 -1.94 10.38
C THR A 38 6.90 -1.72 10.25
N ILE A 39 6.07 -2.62 10.79
CA ILE A 39 4.62 -2.45 10.88
C ILE A 39 4.21 -1.22 11.69
N TYR A 40 4.99 -0.85 12.72
CA TYR A 40 4.72 0.36 13.52
C TYR A 40 4.85 1.65 12.71
N ASN A 41 5.71 1.66 11.68
CA ASN A 41 5.80 2.79 10.76
C ASN A 41 4.49 2.95 9.96
N LEU A 42 3.90 1.84 9.51
CA LEU A 42 2.61 1.87 8.82
C LEU A 42 1.49 2.33 9.78
N ALA A 43 1.44 1.81 11.00
CA ALA A 43 0.43 2.23 11.99
C ALA A 43 0.46 3.75 12.19
N LYS A 44 1.66 4.32 12.37
CA LYS A 44 1.85 5.78 12.48
C LYS A 44 1.40 6.55 11.22
N MET A 45 1.56 5.99 10.02
CA MET A 45 1.02 6.61 8.80
C MET A 45 -0.51 6.64 8.79
N GLY A 46 -1.16 5.60 9.33
CA GLY A 46 -2.61 5.49 9.44
C GLY A 46 -3.25 6.46 10.45
N GLU A 47 -2.46 6.96 11.41
CA GLU A 47 -2.90 7.95 12.42
C GLU A 47 -2.82 9.42 11.93
N GLY A 48 -2.38 9.65 10.69
CA GLY A 48 -2.21 11.00 10.15
C GLY A 48 -3.52 11.77 9.96
N GLU A 49 -3.50 13.08 10.24
CA GLU A 49 -4.65 13.95 10.02
C GLU A 49 -5.03 14.00 8.54
N VAL A 50 -6.33 13.94 8.26
CA VAL A 50 -6.89 14.09 6.91
C VAL A 50 -7.55 15.45 6.72
N THR A 51 -7.47 15.97 5.50
CA THR A 51 -8.10 17.24 5.14
C THR A 51 -9.62 17.10 5.26
N PRO A 52 -10.31 17.98 6.01
CA PRO A 52 -11.74 17.86 6.24
C PRO A 52 -12.55 17.69 4.95
N GLY A 53 -13.43 16.69 4.93
CA GLY A 53 -14.27 16.36 3.76
C GLY A 53 -13.57 15.55 2.67
N THR A 54 -12.36 15.04 2.92
CA THR A 54 -11.62 14.19 1.99
C THR A 54 -10.87 13.08 2.74
N ASP A 55 -10.40 12.08 2.00
CA ASP A 55 -9.49 11.04 2.52
C ASP A 55 -8.01 11.37 2.27
N ARG A 56 -7.69 12.64 1.94
CA ARG A 56 -6.31 13.06 1.66
C ARG A 56 -5.63 13.50 2.95
N PRO A 57 -4.45 12.96 3.30
CA PRO A 57 -3.69 13.44 4.44
C PRO A 57 -3.38 14.93 4.33
N THR A 58 -3.57 15.69 5.40
CA THR A 58 -3.18 17.11 5.50
C THR A 58 -1.68 17.27 5.29
N TYR A 59 -0.89 16.31 5.79
CA TYR A 59 0.56 16.21 5.58
C TYR A 59 0.90 14.88 4.91
N PRO A 60 0.97 14.84 3.56
CA PRO A 60 1.17 13.59 2.84
C PRO A 60 2.51 12.91 3.15
N VAL A 61 2.44 11.62 3.47
CA VAL A 61 3.61 10.73 3.54
C VAL A 61 4.17 10.54 2.14
N LYS A 62 5.50 10.59 2.00
CA LYS A 62 6.20 10.44 0.72
C LYS A 62 7.20 9.29 0.77
N ILE A 63 7.27 8.54 -0.33
CA ILE A 63 8.38 7.60 -0.58
C ILE A 63 9.56 8.42 -1.10
N THR A 64 10.67 8.42 -0.37
CA THR A 64 11.86 9.21 -0.73
C THR A 64 12.87 8.41 -1.56
N SER A 65 12.92 7.10 -1.36
CA SER A 65 13.81 6.17 -2.05
C SER A 65 13.27 4.75 -1.95
N VAL A 66 13.78 3.86 -2.81
CA VAL A 66 13.47 2.42 -2.80
C VAL A 66 14.78 1.66 -2.94
N GLU A 67 14.93 0.59 -2.17
CA GLU A 67 16.06 -0.35 -2.24
C GLU A 67 15.53 -1.77 -2.40
N ILE A 68 16.02 -2.50 -3.40
CA ILE A 68 15.67 -3.91 -3.64
C ILE A 68 16.73 -4.77 -2.95
N LEU A 69 16.41 -5.27 -1.75
CA LEU A 69 17.36 -6.07 -0.95
C LEU A 69 17.67 -7.42 -1.59
N VAL A 70 16.68 -8.03 -2.23
CA VAL A 70 16.82 -9.30 -2.96
C VAL A 70 15.99 -9.18 -4.24
N ASN A 71 16.66 -9.23 -5.39
CA ASN A 71 15.99 -9.30 -6.68
C ASN A 71 15.91 -10.77 -7.13
N PRO A 72 14.71 -11.40 -7.14
CA PRO A 72 14.57 -12.78 -7.59
C PRO A 72 14.56 -12.94 -9.12
N PHE A 73 14.60 -11.84 -9.88
CA PHE A 73 14.59 -11.84 -11.35
C PHE A 73 15.90 -11.25 -11.87
N GLU A 74 16.76 -12.09 -12.44
CA GLU A 74 18.07 -11.68 -12.95
C GLU A 74 18.00 -10.91 -14.27
N ASP A 75 16.86 -10.99 -14.97
CA ASP A 75 16.64 -10.52 -16.34
C ASP A 75 15.72 -9.29 -16.46
N MET A 76 15.41 -8.64 -15.34
CA MET A 76 14.61 -7.41 -15.29
C MET A 76 15.43 -6.13 -15.53
#